data_AF-A0A535RKB8-F1
#
_entry.id   AF-A0A535RKB8-F1
#
_cell.length_a   1.000
_cell.length_b   1.000
_cell.length_c   1.000
_cell.angle_alpha   90.00
_cell.angle_beta   90.00
_cell.angle_gamma   90.00
#
_symmetry.space_group_name_H-M   'P 1'
#
loop_
_entity.id
_entity.type
_entity.pdbx_description
1 polymer ?
#
loop_
_entity_poly.entity_id
_entity_poly.type
_entity_poly.pdbx_seq_one_letter_code
_entity_poly.pdbx_strand_id
1 'polypeptide(L)'
;MVQLRLEGELTRQHYHELNLNQLRLYGEKHAFALAIDDSGLTFLPDEREGDKSGQDASRASEVEERLSLREELIRLADEWIAAAEEEQEQRALVATKEELLAALWGTTLHPT
;
A
#
# COMPACT_ATOMS: atom_id res chain seq x y z
N MET A 1 2.64 -22.46 -4.69
CA MET A 1 2.29 -21.08 -5.13
C MET A 1 0.84 -21.11 -5.52
N VAL A 2 0.01 -20.27 -4.91
CA VAL A 2 -1.44 -20.23 -5.13
C VAL A 2 -1.76 -18.89 -5.78
N GLN A 3 -2.45 -18.90 -6.91
CA GLN A 3 -2.90 -17.69 -7.58
C GLN A 3 -4.41 -17.53 -7.34
N LEU A 4 -4.79 -16.38 -6.78
CA LEU A 4 -6.16 -15.98 -6.63
C LEU A 4 -6.49 -15.04 -7.80
N ARG A 5 -7.33 -15.50 -8.72
CA ARG A 5 -7.82 -14.68 -9.82
C ARG A 5 -9.20 -14.14 -9.46
N LEU A 6 -9.34 -12.83 -9.49
CA LEU A 6 -10.59 -12.13 -9.24
C LEU A 6 -11.18 -11.74 -10.59
N GLU A 7 -12.42 -12.16 -10.83
CA GLU A 7 -13.13 -11.94 -12.09
C GLU A 7 -14.54 -11.43 -11.81
N GLY A 8 -15.03 -10.53 -12.67
CA GLY A 8 -16.41 -10.02 -12.63
C GLY A 8 -16.52 -8.58 -12.17
N GLU A 9 -17.74 -8.20 -11.80
CA GLU A 9 -18.08 -6.83 -11.40
C GLU A 9 -18.08 -6.70 -9.88
N LEU A 10 -17.36 -5.71 -9.35
CA LEU A 10 -17.26 -5.49 -7.90
C LEU A 10 -17.18 -3.99 -7.59
N THR A 11 -17.82 -3.52 -6.53
CA THR A 11 -17.56 -2.15 -6.07
C THR A 11 -16.25 -2.07 -5.31
N ARG A 12 -15.62 -0.90 -5.26
CA ARG A 12 -14.37 -0.69 -4.50
C ARG A 12 -14.56 -1.01 -3.02
N GLN A 13 -15.72 -0.68 -2.44
CA GLN A 13 -16.03 -1.01 -1.05
C GLN A 13 -15.98 -2.53 -0.81
N HIS A 14 -16.62 -3.33 -1.65
CA HIS A 14 -16.59 -4.80 -1.53
C HIS A 14 -15.21 -5.40 -1.81
N TYR A 15 -14.38 -4.74 -2.63
CA TYR A 15 -12.99 -5.16 -2.82
C TYR A 15 -12.15 -5.03 -1.54
N HIS A 16 -12.33 -3.94 -0.79
CA HIS A 16 -11.66 -3.78 0.50
C HIS A 16 -12.15 -4.79 1.55
N GLU A 17 -13.42 -5.21 1.50
CA GLU A 17 -13.97 -6.23 2.38
C GLU A 17 -13.36 -7.62 2.16
N LEU A 18 -12.85 -7.92 0.95
CA LEU A 18 -12.16 -9.19 0.67
C LEU A 18 -10.89 -9.40 1.51
N ASN A 19 -10.40 -8.36 2.19
CA ASN A 19 -9.25 -8.39 3.11
C ASN A 19 -8.10 -9.26 2.60
N LEU A 20 -7.69 -9.01 1.36
CA LEU A 20 -6.68 -9.78 0.64
C LEU A 20 -5.31 -9.77 1.37
N ASN A 21 -5.08 -8.75 2.19
CA ASN A 21 -3.92 -8.67 3.09
C ASN A 21 -3.89 -9.80 4.11
N GLN A 22 -5.03 -10.15 4.73
CA GLN A 22 -5.10 -11.30 5.64
C GLN A 22 -4.80 -12.61 4.92
N LEU A 23 -5.29 -12.78 3.70
CA LEU A 23 -5.03 -13.98 2.90
C LEU A 23 -3.56 -14.11 2.51
N ARG A 24 -2.90 -12.98 2.22
CA ARG A 24 -1.45 -12.92 1.97
C ARG A 24 -0.64 -13.27 3.22
N LEU A 25 -0.96 -12.66 4.37
CA LEU A 25 -0.36 -12.95 5.68
C LEU A 25 -0.54 -14.42 6.07
N TYR A 26 -1.69 -15.02 5.74
CA TYR A 26 -1.94 -16.44 5.95
C TYR A 26 -1.03 -17.31 5.07
N GLY A 27 -0.87 -16.97 3.78
CA GLY A 27 0.06 -17.66 2.89
C GLY A 27 1.51 -17.63 3.38
N GLU A 28 1.97 -16.47 3.84
CA GLU A 28 3.32 -16.31 4.42
C GLU A 28 3.51 -17.17 5.67
N LYS A 29 2.50 -17.24 6.56
CA LYS A 29 2.52 -18.11 7.75
C LYS A 29 2.48 -19.61 7.44
N HIS A 30 1.87 -20.00 6.33
CA HIS A 30 1.66 -21.40 5.94
C HIS A 30 2.53 -21.86 4.77
N ALA A 31 3.63 -21.15 4.48
CA ALA A 31 4.66 -21.49 3.51
C ALA A 31 4.16 -21.63 2.06
N PHE A 32 3.18 -20.83 1.65
CA PHE A 32 2.84 -20.67 0.24
C PHE A 32 2.70 -19.21 -0.16
N ALA A 33 3.35 -18.83 -1.27
CA ALA A 33 3.16 -17.51 -1.86
C ALA A 33 1.78 -17.41 -2.51
N LEU A 34 1.05 -16.35 -2.16
CA LEU A 34 -0.22 -15.96 -2.77
C LEU A 34 0.04 -14.86 -3.82
N ALA A 35 -0.38 -15.08 -5.06
CA ALA A 35 -0.41 -14.06 -6.10
C ALA A 35 -1.86 -13.64 -6.36
N ILE A 36 -2.14 -12.35 -6.39
CA ILE A 36 -3.48 -11.81 -6.67
C ILE A 36 -3.45 -11.30 -8.12
N ASP A 37 -4.37 -11.80 -8.93
CA ASP A 37 -4.60 -11.33 -10.29
C ASP A 37 -5.99 -10.71 -10.35
N ASP A 38 -6.02 -9.37 -10.43
CA ASP A 38 -7.21 -8.54 -10.49
C ASP A 38 -7.50 -8.03 -11.91
N SER A 39 -6.79 -8.52 -12.93
CA SER A 39 -6.93 -8.04 -14.31
C SER A 39 -8.31 -8.31 -14.91
N GLY A 40 -9.08 -9.23 -14.30
CA GLY A 40 -10.44 -9.60 -14.70
C GLY A 40 -11.55 -8.85 -13.94
N LEU A 41 -11.20 -7.96 -13.01
CA LEU A 41 -12.18 -7.19 -12.25
C LEU A 41 -12.59 -5.92 -13.00
N THR A 42 -13.89 -5.67 -13.03
CA THR A 42 -14.48 -4.41 -13.47
C THR A 42 -15.07 -3.71 -12.26
N PHE A 43 -14.53 -2.54 -11.93
CA PHE A 43 -15.02 -1.78 -10.77
C PHE A 43 -16.29 -1.02 -11.13
N LEU A 44 -17.39 -1.37 -10.46
CA LEU A 44 -18.64 -0.61 -10.57
C LEU A 44 -18.57 0.65 -9.68
N PRO A 45 -19.06 1.81 -10.15
CA PRO A 45 -19.25 2.97 -9.30
C PRO A 45 -20.21 2.60 -8.17
N ASP A 46 -19.86 2.99 -6.95
CA ASP A 46 -20.67 2.64 -5.78
C ASP A 46 -22.03 3.37 -5.90
N GLU A 47 -23.16 2.68 -5.69
CA GLU A 47 -24.50 3.30 -5.84
C GLU A 47 -24.78 4.40 -4.80
N ARG A 48 -23.84 4.65 -3.88
CA ARG A 48 -23.79 5.85 -3.02
C ARG A 48 -23.25 7.10 -3.74
N GLU A 49 -22.85 7.00 -4.99
CA GLU A 49 -22.44 8.11 -5.87
C GLU A 49 -23.64 8.64 -6.67
N GLY A 50 -24.73 8.90 -5.97
CA GLY A 50 -25.83 9.72 -6.47
C GLY A 50 -25.51 11.22 -6.43
N ASP A 51 -24.27 11.65 -6.71
CA ASP A 51 -24.03 13.03 -7.13
C ASP A 51 -22.69 13.16 -7.89
N LYS A 52 -22.69 14.08 -8.83
CA LYS A 52 -21.69 14.25 -9.89
C LYS A 52 -20.30 14.62 -9.34
N SER A 53 -19.46 13.67 -8.92
CA SER A 53 -18.04 13.93 -8.58
C SER A 53 -17.14 12.69 -8.31
N GLY A 54 -17.53 11.48 -8.71
CA GLY A 54 -16.94 10.22 -8.20
C GLY A 54 -15.49 9.89 -8.61
N GLN A 55 -14.96 10.49 -9.69
CA GLN A 55 -13.61 10.16 -10.16
C GLN A 55 -12.49 10.88 -9.39
N ASP A 56 -12.78 12.06 -8.83
CA ASP A 56 -11.83 12.81 -7.99
C ASP A 56 -11.90 12.39 -6.52
N ALA A 57 -13.06 11.96 -6.02
CA ALA A 57 -13.21 11.51 -4.63
C ALA A 57 -12.51 10.17 -4.36
N SER A 58 -12.59 9.21 -5.28
CA SER A 58 -11.87 7.93 -5.16
C SER A 58 -10.35 8.12 -5.25
N ARG A 59 -9.87 9.01 -6.12
CA ARG A 59 -8.43 9.35 -6.21
C ARG A 59 -7.98 10.16 -5.00
N ALA A 60 -8.82 11.04 -4.47
CA ALA A 60 -8.55 11.77 -3.24
C ALA A 60 -8.44 10.82 -2.04
N SER A 61 -9.32 9.83 -1.93
CA SER A 61 -9.28 8.80 -0.88
C SER A 61 -8.01 7.94 -0.99
N GLU A 62 -7.65 7.47 -2.18
CA GLU A 62 -6.40 6.73 -2.41
C GLU A 62 -5.16 7.58 -2.09
N VAL A 63 -5.19 8.87 -2.42
CA VAL A 63 -4.10 9.81 -2.09
C VAL A 63 -4.02 10.05 -0.58
N GLU A 64 -5.16 10.17 0.09
CA GLU A 64 -5.25 10.38 1.54
C GLU A 64 -4.79 9.13 2.32
N GLU A 65 -5.17 7.93 1.88
CA GLU A 65 -4.67 6.67 2.42
C GLU A 65 -3.16 6.50 2.19
N ARG A 66 -2.65 6.84 1.00
CA ARG A 66 -1.21 6.80 0.71
C ARG A 66 -0.41 7.82 1.51
N LEU A 67 -1.00 8.97 1.83
CA LEU A 67 -0.40 9.96 2.72
C LEU A 67 -0.40 9.46 4.17
N SER A 68 -1.48 8.84 4.63
CA SER A 68 -1.57 8.21 5.95
C SER A 68 -0.54 7.08 6.13
N LEU A 69 -0.40 6.19 5.13
CA LEU A 69 0.61 5.14 5.09
C LEU A 69 2.04 5.69 5.09
N ARG A 70 2.28 6.79 4.36
CA ARG A 70 3.59 7.46 4.34
C ARG A 70 3.94 8.03 5.71
N GLU A 71 2.99 8.68 6.38
CA GLU A 71 3.18 9.22 7.73
C GLU A 71 3.43 8.12 8.78
N GLU A 72 2.68 7.02 8.69
CA GLU A 72 2.87 5.87 9.58
C GLU A 72 4.26 5.24 9.41
N LEU A 73 4.72 5.07 8.17
CA LEU A 73 6.04 4.53 7.86
C LEU A 73 7.17 5.47 8.31
N ILE A 74 7.00 6.78 8.14
CA ILE A 74 7.93 7.79 8.67
C ILE A 74 8.04 7.68 10.18
N ARG A 75 6.89 7.57 10.87
CA ARG A 75 6.83 7.47 12.34
C ARG A 75 7.51 6.21 12.86
N LEU A 76 7.23 5.07 12.24
CA LEU A 76 7.84 3.78 12.61
C LEU A 76 9.36 3.82 12.43
N ALA A 77 9.83 4.39 11.31
CA ALA A 77 11.24 4.54 11.04
C ALA A 77 11.92 5.49 12.04
N ASP A 78 11.29 6.61 12.42
CA ASP A 78 11.82 7.51 13.44
C ASP A 78 11.90 6.85 14.82
N GLU A 79 10.93 6.00 15.17
CA GLU A 79 10.94 5.22 16.41
C GLU A 79 12.14 4.26 16.45
N TRP A 80 12.41 3.56 15.34
CA TRP A 80 13.56 2.65 15.25
C TRP A 80 14.90 3.37 15.23
N ILE A 81 14.99 4.52 14.55
CA ILE A 81 16.18 5.37 14.56
C ILE A 81 16.45 5.89 15.98
N ALA A 82 15.42 6.33 16.71
CA ALA A 82 15.57 6.82 18.08
C ALA A 82 15.91 5.71 19.09
N ALA A 83 15.50 4.46 18.81
CA ALA A 83 15.79 3.30 19.64
C ALA A 83 17.19 2.69 19.39
N ALA A 84 17.84 3.03 18.27
CA ALA A 84 19.19 2.54 17.97
C ALA A 84 20.22 3.20 18.89
N GLU A 85 21.04 2.38 19.57
CA GLU A 85 22.05 2.85 20.52
C GLU A 85 23.35 3.28 19.81
N GLU A 86 23.62 2.73 18.62
CA GLU A 86 24.83 3.00 17.87
C GLU A 86 24.64 4.10 16.81
N GLU A 87 25.56 5.08 16.79
CA GLU A 87 25.51 6.19 15.83
C GLU A 87 25.64 5.70 14.36
N GLN A 88 26.37 4.60 14.15
CA GLN A 88 26.52 4.01 12.82
C GLN A 88 25.24 3.31 12.34
N GLU A 89 24.51 2.67 13.26
CA GLU A 89 23.21 2.05 13.00
C GLU A 89 22.14 3.12 12.73
N GLN A 90 22.10 4.20 13.52
CA GLN A 90 21.24 5.35 13.29
C GLN A 90 21.43 5.93 11.89
N ARG A 91 22.69 6.14 11.47
CA ARG A 91 23.01 6.66 10.12
C ARG A 91 22.56 5.70 9.02
N ALA A 92 22.72 4.39 9.21
CA ALA A 92 22.25 3.39 8.26
C ALA A 92 20.71 3.41 8.13
N LEU A 93 20.00 3.45 9.26
CA LEU A 93 18.54 3.49 9.29
C LEU A 93 17.97 4.78 8.68
N VAL A 94 18.62 5.93 8.90
CA VAL A 94 18.26 7.21 8.25
C VAL A 94 18.43 7.10 6.73
N ALA A 95 19.56 6.59 6.26
CA ALA A 95 19.80 6.43 4.82
C ALA A 95 18.79 5.47 4.17
N THR A 96 18.49 4.35 4.80
CA THR A 96 17.49 3.39 4.32
C THR A 96 16.08 3.97 4.34
N LYS A 97 15.72 4.75 5.36
CA LYS A 97 14.43 5.47 5.42
C LYS A 97 14.28 6.42 4.23
N GLU A 98 15.31 7.22 3.95
CA GLU A 98 15.29 8.18 2.83
C GLU A 98 15.18 7.47 1.47
N GLU A 99 15.95 6.39 1.26
CA GLU A 99 15.91 5.60 0.03
C GLU A 99 14.54 4.94 -0.19
N LEU A 100 13.94 4.38 0.87
CA LEU A 100 12.59 3.78 0.80
C LEU A 100 11.51 4.82 0.50
N LEU A 101 11.56 5.98 1.15
CA LEU A 101 10.61 7.07 0.88
C LEU A 101 10.76 7.61 -0.54
N ALA A 102 12.00 7.67 -1.05
CA ALA A 102 12.28 8.05 -2.43
C ALA A 102 11.80 7.00 -3.43
N ALA A 103 12.01 5.71 -3.19
CA ALA A 103 11.58 4.64 -4.09
C ALA A 103 10.05 4.51 -4.17
N LEU A 104 9.33 4.75 -3.07
CA LEU A 104 7.88 4.57 -2.99
C LEU A 104 7.08 5.83 -3.33
N TRP A 105 7.60 7.02 -3.01
CA TRP A 105 6.89 8.30 -3.16
C TRP A 105 7.73 9.41 -3.82
N GLY A 106 9.01 9.18 -4.08
CA GLY A 106 9.83 10.06 -4.90
C GLY A 106 9.67 9.70 -6.37
N THR A 107 9.21 10.65 -7.18
CA THR A 107 9.47 10.61 -8.63
C THR A 107 10.98 10.47 -8.82
N THR A 108 11.40 9.43 -9.54
CA THR A 108 12.79 9.16 -9.95
C THR A 108 13.54 10.44 -10.31
N LEU A 109 14.27 11.02 -9.36
CA LEU A 109 15.32 12.00 -9.66
C LEU A 109 16.56 11.16 -9.98
N HIS A 110 16.65 10.80 -11.25
CA HIS A 110 17.85 10.27 -11.87
C HIS A 110 18.96 11.33 -11.73
N PRO A 111 20.08 11.07 -11.04
CA PRO A 111 21.25 11.90 -11.16
C PRO A 111 22.08 11.40 -12.36
N THR A 112 22.50 12.32 -13.21
CA THR A 112 23.67 12.19 -14.09
C THR A 112 24.81 12.98 -13.49
#